data_AF-A0A401SU67-F1
#
_entry.id   AF-A0A401SU67-F1
#
_cell.length_a   1.000
_cell.length_b   1.000
_cell.length_c   1.000
_cell.angle_alpha   90.00
_cell.angle_beta   90.00
_cell.angle_gamma   90.00
#
_symmetry.space_group_name_H-M   'P 1'
#
loop_
_entity.id
_entity.type
_entity.pdbx_description
1 polymer ?
#
loop_
_entity_poly.entity_id
_entity_poly.type
_entity_poly.pdbx_seq_one_letter_code
_entity_poly.pdbx_strand_id
1 'polypeptide(L)'
;FGDTLELGDTQELADNLELADTLELGDTLELADNLELADTLELGDTLEFGDSLELADNLELADTLELGEKRELVNLLEVADTLELGDSLELGDTLELGVTVELGDTLELGDTLELADTLELGDTLELGDTLELADTLELGDTLELADTLELADTLELGDTLELGDTLELGITLELGDTLELGDTLELADKLELGNTLE
;
A
#
# COMPACT_ATOMS: atom_id res chain seq x y z
N PHE A 1 17.22 -16.90 -18.75
CA PHE A 1 18.64 -16.54 -18.57
C PHE A 1 18.47 -15.17 -17.98
N GLY A 2 18.23 -15.13 -16.67
CA GLY A 2 17.91 -13.88 -16.00
C GLY A 2 19.22 -13.19 -15.72
N ASP A 3 19.45 -12.07 -16.39
CA ASP A 3 20.60 -11.22 -16.10
C ASP A 3 20.21 -10.32 -14.92
N THR A 4 20.67 -10.66 -13.71
CA THR A 4 20.58 -9.77 -12.55
C THR A 4 21.48 -8.55 -12.78
N LEU A 5 20.91 -7.35 -12.68
CA LEU A 5 21.68 -6.10 -12.64
C LEU A 5 21.95 -5.72 -11.19
N GLU A 6 23.17 -5.93 -10.72
CA GLU A 6 23.61 -5.52 -9.37
C GLU A 6 24.31 -4.15 -9.42
N LEU A 7 23.79 -3.16 -8.67
CA LEU A 7 24.38 -1.83 -8.50
C LEU A 7 24.52 -1.50 -7.01
N GLY A 8 25.65 -0.95 -6.60
CA GLY A 8 25.98 -0.78 -5.17
C GLY A 8 26.14 0.66 -4.69
N ASP A 9 25.75 1.65 -5.50
CA ASP A 9 25.76 3.06 -5.16
C ASP A 9 24.42 3.68 -5.61
N THR A 10 24.03 4.82 -5.02
CA THR A 10 22.88 5.63 -5.46
C THR A 10 22.86 5.83 -6.98
N GLN A 11 21.73 5.52 -7.61
CA GLN A 11 21.50 5.76 -9.03
C GLN A 11 20.47 6.88 -9.23
N GLU A 12 20.80 7.85 -10.09
CA GLU A 12 19.87 8.88 -10.56
C GLU A 12 19.75 8.74 -12.08
N LEU A 13 18.57 8.39 -12.58
CA LEU A 13 18.29 8.31 -14.02
C LEU A 13 17.16 9.26 -14.38
N ALA A 14 17.34 9.96 -15.50
CA ALA A 14 16.40 10.97 -15.97
C ALA A 14 15.43 10.44 -17.05
N ASP A 15 15.51 9.16 -17.39
CA ASP A 15 14.73 8.52 -18.45
C ASP A 15 14.15 7.20 -17.93
N ASN A 16 13.12 6.68 -18.60
CA ASN A 16 12.53 5.36 -18.33
C ASN A 16 13.58 4.23 -18.28
N LEU A 17 13.37 3.29 -17.36
CA LEU A 17 14.13 2.04 -17.26
C LEU A 17 13.20 0.84 -17.49
N GLU A 18 13.53 0.00 -18.46
CA GLU A 18 12.82 -1.25 -18.78
C GLU A 18 13.82 -2.41 -18.67
N LEU A 19 13.61 -3.35 -17.75
CA LEU A 19 14.40 -4.57 -17.63
C LEU A 19 13.49 -5.81 -17.65
N ALA A 20 14.00 -6.87 -18.25
CA ALA A 20 13.26 -8.11 -18.42
C ALA A 20 13.47 -9.12 -17.28
N ASP A 21 14.34 -8.81 -16.32
CA ASP A 21 14.79 -9.72 -15.25
C ASP A 21 14.99 -8.89 -13.95
N THR A 22 15.69 -9.44 -12.96
CA THR A 22 15.92 -8.84 -11.63
C THR A 22 16.84 -7.61 -11.62
N LEU A 23 16.46 -6.60 -10.84
CA LEU A 23 17.28 -5.44 -10.47
C LEU A 23 17.57 -5.46 -8.96
N GLU A 24 18.84 -5.52 -8.58
CA GLU A 24 19.30 -5.49 -7.18
C GLU A 24 20.14 -4.22 -6.95
N LEU A 25 19.72 -3.37 -6.01
CA LEU A 25 20.42 -2.15 -5.64
C LEU A 25 20.75 -2.11 -4.15
N GLY A 26 21.98 -1.73 -3.82
CA GLY A 26 22.44 -1.68 -2.42
C GLY A 26 21.90 -0.52 -1.59
N ASP A 27 21.58 0.61 -2.25
CA ASP A 27 21.21 1.87 -1.58
C ASP A 27 19.93 2.44 -2.25
N THR A 28 20.02 3.61 -2.88
CA THR A 28 18.90 4.38 -3.44
C THR A 28 18.81 4.31 -4.98
N LEU A 29 17.59 4.27 -5.52
CA LEU A 29 17.31 4.54 -6.94
C LEU A 29 16.31 5.70 -7.08
N GLU A 30 16.72 6.74 -7.80
CA GLU A 30 15.89 7.89 -8.16
C GLU A 30 15.66 7.88 -9.69
N LEU A 31 14.38 7.87 -10.10
CA LEU A 31 13.96 7.94 -11.50
C LEU A 31 13.09 9.17 -11.73
N ALA A 32 13.38 9.94 -12.78
CA ALA A 32 12.51 11.07 -13.14
C ALA A 32 11.18 10.65 -13.79
N ASP A 33 11.17 9.48 -14.46
CA ASP A 33 10.04 8.98 -15.23
C ASP A 33 9.63 7.57 -14.72
N ASN A 34 9.52 6.55 -15.60
CA ASN A 34 8.95 5.23 -15.28
C ASN A 34 10.00 4.12 -15.06
N LEU A 35 9.62 3.12 -14.26
CA LEU A 35 10.29 1.82 -14.16
C LEU A 35 9.33 0.69 -14.54
N GLU A 36 9.75 -0.17 -15.46
CA GLU A 36 9.03 -1.40 -15.84
C GLU A 36 9.97 -2.60 -15.65
N LEU A 37 9.59 -3.54 -14.78
CA LEU A 37 10.32 -4.79 -14.57
C LEU A 37 9.39 -6.00 -14.72
N ALA A 38 9.87 -7.01 -15.44
CA ALA A 38 9.12 -8.25 -15.63
C ALA A 38 9.22 -9.24 -14.47
N ASP A 39 10.22 -9.11 -13.60
CA ASP A 39 10.47 -10.07 -12.50
C ASP A 39 10.52 -9.33 -11.15
N THR A 40 11.70 -9.03 -10.61
CA THR A 40 11.87 -8.60 -9.21
C THR A 40 12.73 -7.35 -9.06
N LEU A 41 12.36 -6.49 -8.12
CA LEU A 41 13.15 -5.36 -7.65
C LEU A 41 13.50 -5.53 -6.17
N GLU A 42 14.78 -5.54 -5.85
CA GLU A 42 15.29 -5.56 -4.47
C GLU A 42 16.13 -4.28 -4.23
N LEU A 43 15.76 -3.45 -3.25
CA LEU A 43 16.61 -2.36 -2.77
C LEU A 43 16.89 -2.41 -1.27
N GLY A 44 18.11 -1.99 -0.92
CA GLY A 44 18.56 -1.88 0.45
C GLY A 44 17.98 -0.70 1.23
N ASP A 45 17.68 0.44 0.58
CA ASP A 45 17.24 1.66 1.29
C ASP A 45 15.97 2.27 0.65
N THR A 46 16.12 3.11 -0.38
CA THR A 46 15.04 4.01 -0.85
C THR A 46 14.80 3.90 -2.35
N LEU A 47 13.54 3.96 -2.76
CA LEU A 47 13.14 4.07 -4.16
C LEU A 47 12.24 5.28 -4.38
N GLU A 48 12.62 6.14 -5.32
CA GLU A 48 11.88 7.35 -5.69
C GLU A 48 11.62 7.39 -7.20
N PHE A 49 10.39 7.65 -7.62
CA PHE A 49 10.06 7.84 -9.04
C PHE A 49 9.02 8.95 -9.27
N GLY A 50 9.14 9.61 -10.42
CA GLY A 50 8.34 10.79 -10.75
C GLY A 50 6.95 10.50 -11.34
N ASP A 51 6.79 9.37 -12.04
CA ASP A 51 5.59 9.04 -12.82
C ASP A 51 4.97 7.68 -12.42
N SER A 52 5.52 6.53 -12.85
CA SER A 52 4.93 5.22 -12.54
C SER A 52 5.94 4.08 -12.33
N LEU A 53 5.55 3.09 -11.52
CA LEU A 53 6.26 1.81 -11.36
C LEU A 53 5.31 0.65 -11.70
N GLU A 54 5.73 -0.18 -12.65
CA GLU A 54 5.02 -1.40 -13.05
C GLU A 54 5.92 -2.62 -12.84
N LEU A 55 5.46 -3.55 -12.01
CA LEU A 55 6.16 -4.78 -11.67
C LEU A 55 5.25 -5.99 -11.90
N ALA A 56 5.74 -6.93 -12.71
CA ALA A 56 4.96 -8.13 -13.01
C ALA A 56 5.06 -9.23 -11.94
N ASP A 57 6.08 -9.25 -11.08
CA ASP A 57 6.12 -10.17 -9.92
C ASP A 57 6.26 -9.42 -8.58
N ASN A 58 7.47 -9.06 -8.12
CA ASN A 58 7.71 -8.68 -6.71
C ASN A 58 8.53 -7.39 -6.50
N LEU A 59 8.22 -6.68 -5.42
CA LEU A 59 8.97 -5.55 -4.87
C LEU A 59 9.38 -5.82 -3.41
N GLU A 60 10.69 -5.76 -3.12
CA GLU A 60 11.23 -5.83 -1.75
C GLU A 60 12.09 -4.59 -1.46
N LEU A 61 11.70 -3.79 -0.46
CA LEU A 61 12.47 -2.62 0.00
C LEU A 61 12.67 -2.67 1.51
N ALA A 62 13.88 -2.40 1.97
CA ALA A 62 14.15 -2.43 3.41
C ALA A 62 13.58 -1.20 4.16
N ASP A 63 13.60 0.00 3.55
CA ASP A 63 13.19 1.22 4.24
C ASP A 63 11.96 1.89 3.58
N THR A 64 12.14 2.63 2.48
CA THR A 64 11.13 3.61 2.02
C THR A 64 10.86 3.58 0.52
N LEU A 65 9.59 3.74 0.17
CA LEU A 65 9.11 3.97 -1.20
C LEU A 65 8.34 5.29 -1.27
N GLU A 66 8.84 6.23 -2.08
CA GLU A 66 8.21 7.56 -2.24
C GLU A 66 7.80 7.81 -3.69
N LEU A 67 6.57 8.28 -3.85
CA LEU A 67 5.92 8.51 -5.13
C LEU A 67 5.31 9.93 -5.22
N GLY A 68 6.11 10.96 -5.59
CA GLY A 68 5.69 12.38 -5.80
C GLY A 68 6.85 13.33 -6.19
N GLU A 69 6.77 14.54 -6.77
CA GLU A 69 5.73 15.49 -7.24
C GLU A 69 6.13 16.09 -8.64
N LYS A 70 5.19 16.23 -9.61
CA LYS A 70 4.97 17.50 -10.37
C LYS A 70 3.70 17.56 -11.25
N ARG A 71 2.68 18.24 -10.68
CA ARG A 71 1.67 19.15 -11.29
C ARG A 71 0.61 18.66 -12.28
N GLU A 72 0.67 17.47 -12.87
CA GLU A 72 -0.43 16.94 -13.70
C GLU A 72 -0.27 15.45 -14.04
N LEU A 73 0.32 14.66 -13.13
CA LEU A 73 0.58 13.24 -13.33
C LEU A 73 -0.12 12.44 -12.24
N VAL A 74 -0.78 11.36 -12.66
CA VAL A 74 -1.42 10.36 -11.81
C VAL A 74 -0.34 9.35 -11.50
N ASN A 75 0.13 9.29 -10.26
CA ASN A 75 1.11 8.29 -9.84
C ASN A 75 0.41 6.94 -9.68
N LEU A 76 0.97 5.90 -10.29
CA LEU A 76 0.46 4.54 -10.23
C LEU A 76 1.59 3.58 -9.87
N LEU A 77 1.33 2.74 -8.88
CA LEU A 77 2.11 1.55 -8.56
C LEU A 77 1.24 0.33 -8.83
N GLU A 78 1.71 -0.54 -9.73
CA GLU A 78 1.10 -1.84 -10.04
C GLU A 78 2.11 -2.95 -9.72
N VAL A 79 1.76 -3.85 -8.80
CA VAL A 79 2.53 -5.05 -8.46
C VAL A 79 1.61 -6.26 -8.47
N ALA A 80 1.93 -7.25 -9.30
CA ALA A 80 1.02 -8.38 -9.51
C ALA A 80 1.04 -9.42 -8.38
N ASP A 81 2.18 -9.65 -7.72
CA ASP A 81 2.29 -10.66 -6.66
C ASP A 81 2.48 -10.03 -5.26
N THR A 82 3.69 -9.58 -4.92
CA THR A 82 4.04 -9.24 -3.52
C THR A 82 4.74 -7.88 -3.39
N LEU A 83 4.33 -7.11 -2.38
CA LEU A 83 5.00 -5.90 -1.92
C LEU A 83 5.42 -6.07 -0.45
N GLU A 84 6.72 -6.01 -0.17
CA GLU A 84 7.29 -6.02 1.18
C GLU A 84 8.08 -4.73 1.44
N LEU A 85 7.70 -3.97 2.46
CA LEU A 85 8.38 -2.73 2.87
C LEU A 85 8.64 -2.73 4.38
N GLY A 86 9.87 -2.40 4.78
CA GLY A 86 10.23 -2.38 6.20
C GLY A 86 9.69 -1.19 6.99
N ASP A 87 9.62 0.01 6.41
CA ASP A 87 9.15 1.20 7.12
C ASP A 87 7.89 1.81 6.48
N SER A 88 8.01 2.55 5.37
CA SER A 88 6.91 3.41 4.88
C SER A 88 6.72 3.49 3.36
N LEU A 89 5.47 3.76 2.97
CA LEU A 89 5.03 4.06 1.61
C LEU A 89 4.17 5.32 1.58
N GLU A 90 4.57 6.30 0.76
CA GLU A 90 3.78 7.50 0.48
C GLU A 90 3.45 7.59 -1.01
N LEU A 91 2.15 7.71 -1.32
CA LEU A 91 1.61 7.70 -2.67
C LEU A 91 0.59 8.82 -2.88
N GLY A 92 0.77 9.59 -3.95
CA GLY A 92 -0.11 10.73 -4.25
C GLY A 92 -1.51 10.39 -4.77
N ASP A 93 -1.70 9.27 -5.48
CA ASP A 93 -2.98 8.96 -6.15
C ASP A 93 -3.42 7.50 -5.91
N THR A 94 -2.99 6.54 -6.74
CA THR A 94 -3.57 5.18 -6.77
C THR A 94 -2.55 4.06 -6.59
N LEU A 95 -2.95 3.04 -5.83
CA LEU A 95 -2.23 1.78 -5.64
C LEU A 95 -3.13 0.60 -6.01
N GLU A 96 -2.70 -0.23 -6.96
CA GLU A 96 -3.40 -1.46 -7.36
C GLU A 96 -2.47 -2.67 -7.17
N LEU A 97 -2.87 -3.62 -6.33
CA LEU A 97 -2.01 -4.75 -5.95
C LEU A 97 -2.73 -6.09 -6.07
N GLY A 98 -2.04 -7.07 -6.65
CA GLY A 98 -2.64 -8.32 -7.10
C GLY A 98 -2.78 -9.44 -6.06
N VAL A 99 -2.00 -9.47 -4.98
CA VAL A 99 -2.12 -10.56 -3.98
C VAL A 99 -1.77 -10.14 -2.54
N THR A 100 -0.54 -9.70 -2.23
CA THR A 100 -0.15 -9.53 -0.81
C THR A 100 0.75 -8.34 -0.57
N VAL A 101 0.48 -7.67 0.54
CA VAL A 101 1.19 -6.48 0.99
C VAL A 101 1.51 -6.61 2.47
N GLU A 102 2.79 -6.49 2.81
CA GLU A 102 3.29 -6.43 4.18
C GLU A 102 4.09 -5.13 4.37
N LEU A 103 3.59 -4.26 5.26
CA LEU A 103 4.23 -3.00 5.61
C LEU A 103 4.53 -2.96 7.12
N GLY A 104 5.78 -2.63 7.45
CA GLY A 104 6.23 -2.56 8.84
C GLY A 104 5.59 -1.43 9.65
N ASP A 105 5.58 -0.20 9.14
CA ASP A 105 5.11 0.95 9.92
C ASP A 105 3.91 1.67 9.27
N THR A 106 4.07 2.38 8.15
CA THR A 106 3.05 3.35 7.69
C THR A 106 2.77 3.32 6.18
N LEU A 107 1.48 3.40 5.84
CA LEU A 107 0.99 3.65 4.47
C LEU A 107 0.17 4.94 4.43
N GLU A 108 0.59 5.89 3.59
CA GLU A 108 -0.16 7.13 3.31
C GLU A 108 -0.51 7.20 1.83
N LEU A 109 -1.80 7.33 1.53
CA LEU A 109 -2.34 7.34 0.17
C LEU A 109 -3.31 8.51 -0.04
N GLY A 110 -3.08 9.29 -1.10
CA GLY A 110 -3.87 10.47 -1.43
C GLY A 110 -5.30 10.17 -1.87
N ASP A 111 -5.50 9.18 -2.75
CA ASP A 111 -6.84 8.91 -3.31
C ASP A 111 -7.30 7.47 -3.02
N THR A 112 -6.79 6.46 -3.74
CA THR A 112 -7.43 5.12 -3.77
C THR A 112 -6.45 3.96 -3.60
N LEU A 113 -6.89 2.97 -2.83
CA LEU A 113 -6.23 1.68 -2.67
C LEU A 113 -7.15 0.54 -3.09
N GLU A 114 -6.75 -0.27 -4.07
CA GLU A 114 -7.44 -1.49 -4.50
C GLU A 114 -6.52 -2.71 -4.30
N LEU A 115 -6.99 -3.68 -3.52
CA LEU A 115 -6.29 -4.96 -3.29
C LEU A 115 -7.19 -6.16 -3.55
N ALA A 116 -6.63 -7.14 -4.24
CA ALA A 116 -7.34 -8.37 -4.58
C ALA A 116 -7.37 -9.43 -3.46
N ASP A 117 -6.49 -9.39 -2.46
CA ASP A 117 -6.41 -10.43 -1.41
C ASP A 117 -6.12 -9.81 -0.02
N THR A 118 -4.85 -9.66 0.41
CA THR A 118 -4.51 -9.34 1.81
C THR A 118 -3.59 -8.13 1.96
N LEU A 119 -3.92 -7.29 2.95
CA LEU A 119 -3.08 -6.19 3.44
C LEU A 119 -2.79 -6.38 4.94
N GLU A 120 -1.51 -6.49 5.30
CA GLU A 120 -1.02 -6.52 6.69
C GLU A 120 -0.16 -5.28 6.97
N LEU A 121 -0.53 -4.51 7.98
CA LEU A 121 0.21 -3.32 8.43
C LEU A 121 0.52 -3.38 9.92
N GLY A 122 1.76 -3.05 10.27
CA GLY A 122 2.19 -2.98 11.66
C GLY A 122 1.54 -1.84 12.45
N ASP A 123 1.60 -0.61 11.95
CA ASP A 123 1.13 0.55 12.73
C ASP A 123 -0.07 1.27 12.08
N THR A 124 0.13 2.04 11.00
CA THR A 124 -0.88 3.04 10.55
C THR A 124 -1.17 3.01 9.05
N LEU A 125 -2.46 3.08 8.69
CA LEU A 125 -2.94 3.37 7.34
C LEU A 125 -3.76 4.67 7.33
N GLU A 126 -3.32 5.64 6.51
CA GLU A 126 -4.04 6.90 6.24
C GLU A 126 -4.41 6.98 4.75
N LEU A 127 -5.69 7.22 4.47
CA LEU A 127 -6.24 7.24 3.12
C LEU A 127 -7.19 8.42 2.90
N GLY A 128 -6.96 9.17 1.82
CA GLY A 128 -7.73 10.36 1.49
C GLY A 128 -9.14 10.10 0.96
N ASP A 129 -9.35 9.08 0.10
CA ASP A 129 -10.69 8.79 -0.43
C ASP A 129 -11.14 7.35 -0.12
N THR A 130 -10.65 6.34 -0.85
CA THR A 130 -11.29 5.00 -0.88
C THR A 130 -10.32 3.84 -0.66
N LEU A 131 -10.76 2.86 0.14
CA LEU A 131 -10.15 1.53 0.25
C LEU A 131 -11.14 0.44 -0.19
N GLU A 132 -10.75 -0.33 -1.21
CA GLU A 132 -11.46 -1.53 -1.65
C GLU A 132 -10.56 -2.76 -1.50
N LEU A 133 -11.04 -3.77 -0.77
CA LEU A 133 -10.30 -4.99 -0.45
C LEU A 133 -11.20 -6.21 -0.60
N ALA A 134 -10.75 -7.21 -1.36
CA ALA A 134 -11.57 -8.41 -1.57
C ALA A 134 -11.59 -9.32 -0.34
N ASP A 135 -10.45 -9.59 0.31
CA ASP A 135 -10.39 -10.59 1.38
C ASP A 135 -10.13 -9.96 2.76
N THR A 136 -8.89 -9.60 3.10
CA THR A 136 -8.53 -9.34 4.52
C THR A 136 -7.67 -8.09 4.72
N LEU A 137 -8.02 -7.32 5.75
CA LEU A 137 -7.20 -6.25 6.30
C LEU A 137 -6.85 -6.55 7.76
N GLU A 138 -5.55 -6.64 8.05
CA GLU A 138 -5.01 -6.77 9.42
C GLU A 138 -4.15 -5.54 9.73
N LEU A 139 -4.55 -4.77 10.76
CA LEU A 139 -3.82 -3.58 11.21
C LEU A 139 -3.49 -3.67 12.70
N GLY A 140 -2.24 -3.40 13.05
CA GLY A 140 -1.81 -3.39 14.45
C GLY A 140 -2.38 -2.23 15.26
N ASP A 141 -2.33 -0.99 14.76
CA ASP A 141 -2.76 0.18 15.53
C ASP A 141 -3.96 0.92 14.90
N THR A 142 -3.76 1.74 13.85
CA THR A 142 -4.75 2.76 13.45
C THR A 142 -5.09 2.75 11.95
N LEU A 143 -6.39 2.81 11.65
CA LEU A 143 -6.93 3.08 10.31
C LEU A 143 -7.67 4.41 10.30
N GLU A 144 -7.22 5.36 9.48
CA GLU A 144 -7.89 6.64 9.24
C GLU A 144 -8.27 6.77 7.75
N LEU A 145 -9.58 6.87 7.48
CA LEU A 145 -10.12 7.05 6.14
C LEU A 145 -11.06 8.26 6.09
N ALA A 146 -10.86 9.12 5.10
CA ALA A 146 -11.70 10.29 4.93
C ALA A 146 -13.09 9.95 4.33
N ASP A 147 -13.19 9.07 3.33
CA ASP A 147 -14.49 8.77 2.71
C ASP A 147 -14.96 7.31 2.94
N THR A 148 -14.45 6.31 2.19
CA THR A 148 -15.12 5.00 2.07
C THR A 148 -14.21 3.80 2.30
N LEU A 149 -14.67 2.85 3.12
CA LEU A 149 -14.09 1.51 3.28
C LEU A 149 -15.07 0.43 2.79
N GLU A 150 -14.67 -0.36 1.79
CA GLU A 150 -15.40 -1.55 1.31
C GLU A 150 -14.51 -2.81 1.44
N LEU A 151 -14.90 -3.74 2.30
CA LEU A 151 -14.27 -5.07 2.39
C LEU A 151 -15.28 -6.19 2.20
N ALA A 152 -14.93 -7.18 1.38
CA ALA A 152 -15.81 -8.33 1.17
C ALA A 152 -15.80 -9.32 2.35
N ASP A 153 -14.65 -9.55 3.00
CA ASP A 153 -14.54 -10.57 4.05
C ASP A 153 -14.24 -10.00 5.45
N THR A 154 -12.99 -9.70 5.81
CA THR A 154 -12.59 -9.51 7.22
C THR A 154 -11.75 -8.26 7.47
N LEU A 155 -12.13 -7.51 8.52
CA LEU A 155 -11.36 -6.40 9.09
C LEU A 155 -10.93 -6.73 10.54
N GLU A 156 -9.63 -6.80 10.80
CA GLU A 156 -9.05 -6.93 12.15
C GLU A 156 -8.17 -5.71 12.47
N LEU A 157 -8.52 -4.95 13.51
CA LEU A 157 -7.75 -3.81 14.00
C LEU A 157 -7.42 -3.96 15.49
N GLY A 158 -6.17 -3.69 15.85
CA GLY A 158 -5.73 -3.69 17.24
C GLY A 158 -6.32 -2.52 18.04
N ASP A 159 -6.25 -1.28 17.55
CA ASP A 159 -6.65 -0.11 18.35
C ASP A 159 -7.83 0.68 17.76
N THR A 160 -7.62 1.48 16.70
CA THR A 160 -8.57 2.55 16.31
C THR A 160 -8.98 2.51 14.85
N LEU A 161 -10.29 2.63 14.60
CA LEU A 161 -10.88 2.88 13.29
C LEU A 161 -11.58 4.25 13.27
N GLU A 162 -11.09 5.18 12.45
CA GLU A 162 -11.72 6.47 12.16
C GLU A 162 -12.13 6.55 10.68
N LEU A 163 -13.42 6.77 10.43
CA LEU A 163 -14.01 6.79 9.09
C LEU A 163 -14.93 8.01 8.94
N GLY A 164 -14.65 8.85 7.93
CA GLY A 164 -15.42 10.06 7.70
C GLY A 164 -16.83 9.82 7.16
N ASP A 165 -17.02 8.91 6.20
CA ASP A 165 -18.34 8.70 5.59
C ASP A 165 -18.88 7.26 5.79
N THR A 166 -18.34 6.25 5.07
CA THR A 166 -19.02 4.95 4.92
C THR A 166 -18.14 3.74 5.22
N LEU A 167 -18.69 2.79 5.99
CA LEU A 167 -18.13 1.45 6.19
C LEU A 167 -19.09 0.37 5.63
N GLU A 168 -18.63 -0.43 4.66
CA GLU A 168 -19.30 -1.63 4.16
C GLU A 168 -18.42 -2.88 4.38
N LEU A 169 -18.90 -3.83 5.20
CA LEU A 169 -18.20 -5.08 5.49
C LEU A 169 -19.08 -6.31 5.21
N GLY A 170 -18.56 -7.24 4.40
CA GLY A 170 -19.28 -8.43 3.97
C GLY A 170 -19.29 -9.60 4.96
N ILE A 171 -18.34 -9.71 5.91
CA ILE A 171 -18.40 -10.75 6.95
C ILE A 171 -18.11 -10.23 8.36
N THR A 172 -16.86 -9.87 8.68
CA THR A 172 -16.42 -9.68 10.09
C THR A 172 -15.71 -8.36 10.33
N LEU A 173 -16.06 -7.69 11.44
CA LEU A 173 -15.28 -6.63 12.07
C LEU A 173 -14.81 -7.07 13.46
N GLU A 174 -13.51 -7.11 13.69
CA GLU A 174 -12.88 -7.24 15.01
C GLU A 174 -12.05 -5.99 15.31
N LEU A 175 -12.37 -5.28 16.39
CA LEU A 175 -11.71 -4.03 16.77
C LEU A 175 -11.37 -4.05 18.25
N GLY A 176 -10.12 -3.78 18.62
CA GLY A 176 -9.70 -3.82 20.02
C GLY A 176 -10.23 -2.64 20.85
N ASP A 177 -10.14 -1.40 20.36
CA ASP A 177 -10.42 -0.23 21.18
C ASP A 177 -11.57 0.68 20.70
N THR A 178 -11.40 1.45 19.62
CA THR A 178 -12.27 2.60 19.31
C THR A 178 -12.78 2.58 17.88
N LEU A 179 -14.11 2.73 17.71
CA LEU A 179 -14.76 2.94 16.41
C LEU A 179 -15.40 4.34 16.37
N GLU A 180 -14.95 5.17 15.42
CA GLU A 180 -15.55 6.45 15.06
C GLU A 180 -16.03 6.43 13.60
N LEU A 181 -17.32 6.72 13.39
CA LEU A 181 -17.98 6.72 12.08
C LEU A 181 -18.75 8.01 11.88
N GLY A 182 -18.49 8.74 10.79
CA GLY A 182 -19.21 9.98 10.53
C GLY A 182 -20.65 9.77 10.08
N ASP A 183 -20.91 8.85 9.12
CA ASP A 183 -22.24 8.69 8.51
C ASP A 183 -22.83 7.27 8.60
N THR A 184 -22.25 6.26 7.94
CA THR A 184 -22.95 4.97 7.67
C THR A 184 -22.12 3.72 8.02
N LEU A 185 -22.78 2.72 8.62
CA LEU A 185 -22.26 1.38 8.87
C LEU A 185 -23.19 0.32 8.27
N GLU A 186 -22.69 -0.47 7.32
CA GLU A 186 -23.33 -1.66 6.78
C GLU A 186 -22.50 -2.91 7.10
N LEU A 187 -23.14 -3.87 7.78
CA LEU A 187 -22.50 -5.10 8.22
C LEU A 187 -23.38 -6.29 7.86
N ALA A 188 -22.83 -7.26 7.13
CA ALA A 188 -23.59 -8.42 6.70
C ALA A 188 -23.71 -9.54 7.76
N ASP A 189 -22.71 -9.73 8.64
CA ASP A 189 -22.74 -10.81 9.66
C ASP A 189 -22.32 -10.37 11.08
N LYS A 190 -21.03 -10.15 11.34
CA LYS A 190 -20.47 -10.17 12.71
C LYS A 190 -19.69 -8.91 13.09
N LEU A 191 -20.01 -8.35 14.27
CA LEU A 191 -19.29 -7.25 14.93
C LEU A 191 -18.76 -7.69 16.29
N GLU A 192 -17.46 -7.60 16.51
CA GLU A 192 -16.80 -7.73 17.82
C GLU A 192 -16.04 -6.44 18.15
N LEU A 193 -16.43 -5.79 19.25
CA LEU A 193 -15.78 -4.60 19.77
C LEU A 193 -15.19 -4.92 21.15
N GLY A 194 -13.89 -4.65 21.32
CA GLY A 194 -13.21 -4.76 22.59
C GLY A 194 -13.59 -3.63 23.56
N ASN A 195 -13.75 -2.39 23.06
CA ASN A 195 -14.14 -1.22 23.86
C ASN A 195 -15.18 -0.27 23.20
N THR A 196 -14.92 1.03 23.17
CA THR A 196 -15.94 2.11 23.15
C THR A 196 -16.43 2.43 21.73
N LEU A 197 -17.70 2.83 21.61
CA LEU A 197 -18.33 3.32 20.37
C LEU A 197 -18.73 4.79 20.58
N GLU A 198 -18.25 5.71 19.74
CA GLU A 198 -18.70 7.12 19.72
C GLU A 198 -19.56 7.45 18.50
#